data_AF-X1I0C6-F1
#
_entry.id   AF-X1I0C6-F1
#
_cell.length_a   1.000
_cell.length_b   1.000
_cell.length_c   1.000
_cell.angle_alpha   90.00
_cell.angle_beta   90.00
_cell.angle_gamma   90.00
#
_symmetry.space_group_name_H-M   'P 1'
#
loop_
_entity.id
_entity.type
_entity.pdbx_description
1 polymer ?
#
loop_
_entity_poly.entity_id
_entity_poly.type
_entity_poly.pdbx_seq_one_letter_code
_entity_poly.pdbx_strand_id
1 'polypeptide(L)'
;MLEADRHPNIEMLTYSEVEKVEGYIGNFRVQVKRKARFVIESECTGCGACTDVCPIYVPNYFDENLSARKCIDISFAQAVPAAYDIVRESCVECFACVDSCDLEAIDFSQQDEIVELEIGTIIVATGWDIYQEDDYGYGKYENIITQIQLERILAPNGPMFGHLVRPSDGKRPKKIL
;
A
#
# COMPACT_ATOMS: atom_id res chain seq x y z
N MET A 1 2.72 0.89 -14.87
CA MET A 1 1.66 1.54 -14.08
C MET A 1 1.38 2.96 -14.57
N LEU A 2 2.38 3.85 -14.64
CA LEU A 2 2.17 5.22 -15.13
C LEU A 2 1.50 5.31 -16.52
N GLU A 3 1.85 4.42 -17.46
CA GLU A 3 1.19 4.41 -18.77
C GLU A 3 -0.28 3.98 -18.69
N ALA A 4 -0.61 3.03 -17.81
CA ALA A 4 -1.99 2.57 -17.62
C ALA A 4 -2.85 3.67 -16.99
N ASP A 5 -2.29 4.41 -16.03
CA ASP A 5 -2.93 5.55 -15.35
C ASP A 5 -3.29 6.70 -16.32
N ARG A 6 -2.48 6.88 -17.37
CA ARG A 6 -2.68 7.93 -18.38
C ARG A 6 -3.40 7.46 -19.64
N HIS A 7 -3.82 6.19 -19.69
CA HIS A 7 -4.37 5.63 -20.91
C HIS A 7 -5.85 6.02 -21.09
N PRO A 8 -6.26 6.59 -22.24
CA PRO A 8 -7.61 7.15 -22.41
C PRO A 8 -8.75 6.11 -22.35
N ASN A 9 -8.43 4.82 -22.53
CA ASN A 9 -9.40 3.72 -22.47
C ASN A 9 -9.24 2.84 -21.22
N ILE A 10 -8.45 3.27 -20.23
CA ILE A 10 -8.28 2.55 -18.97
C ILE A 10 -8.65 3.50 -17.85
N GLU A 11 -9.67 3.13 -17.07
CA GLU A 11 -9.99 3.79 -15.82
C GLU A 11 -9.35 3.01 -14.67
N MET A 12 -8.51 3.67 -13.88
CA MET A 12 -7.81 3.04 -12.76
C MET A 12 -8.52 3.36 -11.44
N LEU A 13 -9.20 2.37 -10.87
CA LEU A 13 -9.78 2.46 -9.55
C LEU A 13 -8.80 1.88 -8.53
N THR A 14 -7.86 2.70 -8.06
CA THR A 14 -6.93 2.28 -7.00
C THR A 14 -7.59 2.31 -5.63
N TYR A 15 -7.02 1.57 -4.66
CA TYR A 15 -7.57 1.46 -3.30
C TYR A 15 -9.06 1.09 -3.29
N SER A 16 -9.42 0.19 -4.20
CA SER A 16 -10.79 -0.23 -4.46
C SER A 16 -10.85 -1.76 -4.56
N GLU A 17 -11.97 -2.35 -4.15
CA GLU A 17 -12.21 -3.78 -4.16
C GLU A 17 -13.55 -4.11 -4.81
N VAL A 18 -13.60 -5.19 -5.58
CA VAL A 18 -14.87 -5.69 -6.13
C VAL A 18 -15.64 -6.38 -5.00
N GLU A 19 -16.82 -5.85 -4.64
CA GLU A 19 -17.67 -6.43 -3.59
C GLU A 19 -18.69 -7.41 -4.16
N LYS A 20 -19.23 -7.10 -5.34
CA LYS A 20 -20.34 -7.88 -5.92
C LYS A 20 -20.25 -7.93 -7.43
N VAL A 21 -20.50 -9.12 -7.98
CA VAL A 21 -20.63 -9.35 -9.43
C VAL A 21 -21.93 -10.09 -9.68
N GLU A 22 -22.80 -9.50 -10.48
CA GLU A 22 -24.06 -10.10 -10.93
C GLU A 22 -24.14 -10.13 -12.46
N GLY A 23 -25.03 -10.97 -13.00
CA GLY A 23 -25.27 -11.08 -14.44
C GLY A 23 -24.58 -12.27 -15.09
N TYR A 24 -24.26 -12.14 -16.38
CA TYR A 24 -23.70 -13.20 -17.20
C TYR A 24 -22.79 -12.62 -18.28
N ILE A 25 -22.10 -13.49 -19.04
CA ILE A 25 -21.15 -13.08 -20.07
C ILE A 25 -21.75 -12.05 -21.05
N GLY A 26 -21.05 -10.93 -21.23
CA GLY A 26 -21.52 -9.80 -22.04
C GLY A 26 -22.40 -8.79 -21.30
N ASN A 27 -22.93 -9.11 -20.12
CA ASN A 27 -23.85 -8.27 -19.35
C ASN A 27 -23.62 -8.43 -17.83
N PHE A 28 -22.44 -8.07 -17.34
CA PHE A 28 -22.17 -8.04 -15.91
C PHE A 28 -22.50 -6.67 -15.31
N ARG A 29 -23.05 -6.70 -14.10
CA ARG A 29 -23.15 -5.54 -13.20
C ARG A 29 -22.21 -5.77 -12.03
N VAL A 30 -21.24 -4.89 -11.87
CA VAL A 30 -20.19 -5.01 -10.85
C VAL A 30 -20.28 -3.83 -9.91
N GLN A 31 -20.30 -4.11 -8.61
CA GLN A 31 -20.16 -3.11 -7.57
C GLN A 31 -18.73 -3.12 -7.07
N VAL A 32 -18.06 -1.99 -7.24
CA VAL A 32 -16.69 -1.76 -6.79
C VAL A 32 -16.74 -0.79 -5.62
N LYS A 33 -16.23 -1.20 -4.47
CA LYS A 33 -16.08 -0.35 -3.30
C LYS A 33 -14.75 0.38 -3.38
N ARG A 34 -14.81 1.70 -3.57
CA ARG A 34 -13.66 2.60 -3.46
C ARG A 34 -13.51 3.01 -2.01
N LYS A 35 -12.41 2.59 -1.37
CA LYS A 35 -12.16 2.89 0.05
C LYS A 35 -11.77 4.36 0.21
N ALA A 36 -12.21 4.99 1.30
CA ALA A 36 -11.80 6.35 1.65
C ALA A 36 -10.30 6.40 1.95
N ARG A 37 -9.56 7.21 1.18
CA ARG A 37 -8.13 7.50 1.46
C ARG A 37 -7.97 8.52 2.57
N PHE A 38 -9.03 9.29 2.84
CA PHE A 38 -9.02 10.52 3.65
C PHE A 38 -8.09 11.60 3.08
N VAL A 39 -7.74 11.46 1.80
CA VAL A 39 -6.90 12.37 1.03
C VAL A 39 -7.55 12.49 -0.35
N ILE A 40 -7.78 13.70 -0.81
CA ILE A 40 -8.36 14.03 -2.10
C ILE A 40 -7.28 13.83 -3.17
N GLU A 41 -7.45 12.79 -3.97
CA GLU A 41 -6.46 12.34 -4.95
C GLU A 41 -6.15 13.41 -6.03
N SER A 42 -7.12 14.24 -6.40
CA SER A 42 -6.92 15.32 -7.39
C SER A 42 -6.06 16.47 -6.89
N GLU A 43 -6.07 16.73 -5.58
CA GLU A 43 -5.34 17.84 -4.95
C GLU A 43 -3.99 17.39 -4.36
N CYS A 44 -3.85 16.10 -4.08
CA CYS A 44 -2.61 15.55 -3.50
C CYS A 44 -1.48 15.53 -4.53
N THR A 45 -0.37 16.21 -4.21
CA THR A 45 0.85 16.21 -5.04
C THR A 45 1.89 15.17 -4.61
N GLY A 46 1.64 14.49 -3.49
CA GLY A 46 2.55 13.49 -2.94
C GLY A 46 3.84 14.06 -2.32
N CYS A 47 3.84 15.31 -1.86
CA CYS A 47 5.05 16.01 -1.39
C CYS A 47 5.67 15.48 -0.08
N GLY A 48 4.90 14.79 0.78
CA GLY A 48 5.38 14.17 2.02
C GLY A 48 5.36 15.03 3.28
N ALA A 49 4.95 16.31 3.20
CA ALA A 49 4.90 17.20 4.38
C ALA A 49 4.05 16.64 5.54
N CYS A 50 2.94 15.97 5.20
CA CYS A 50 2.04 15.35 6.17
C CYS A 50 2.66 14.14 6.91
N THR A 51 3.55 13.41 6.25
CA THR A 51 4.26 12.24 6.79
C THR A 51 5.33 12.67 7.78
N ASP A 52 6.04 13.76 7.51
CA ASP A 52 7.08 14.32 8.40
C ASP A 52 6.52 14.70 9.78
N VAL A 53 5.29 15.24 9.82
CA VAL A 53 4.65 15.68 11.07
C VAL A 53 3.84 14.59 11.78
N CYS A 54 3.56 13.46 11.12
CA CYS A 54 2.74 12.41 11.71
C CYS A 54 3.49 11.72 12.88
N PRO A 55 2.93 11.68 14.10
CA PRO A 55 3.62 11.05 15.24
C PRO A 55 3.48 9.53 15.28
N ILE A 56 2.54 8.96 14.51
CA ILE A 56 2.21 7.54 14.57
C ILE A 56 2.96 6.76 13.49
N TYR A 57 3.56 5.66 13.91
CA TYR A 57 4.21 4.68 13.06
C TYR A 57 3.35 3.41 13.01
N VAL A 58 3.22 2.83 11.82
CA VAL A 58 2.56 1.55 11.56
C VAL A 58 3.54 0.61 10.85
N PRO A 59 3.40 -0.71 10.99
CA PRO A 59 4.20 -1.66 10.21
C PRO A 59 4.05 -1.38 8.71
N ASN A 60 5.16 -1.35 7.98
CA ASN A 60 5.13 -1.16 6.54
C ASN A 60 4.87 -2.50 5.84
N TYR A 61 3.64 -2.69 5.37
CA TYR A 61 3.24 -3.91 4.67
C TYR A 61 4.05 -4.12 3.37
N PHE A 62 4.40 -3.04 2.66
CA PHE A 62 5.17 -3.12 1.40
C PHE A 62 6.60 -3.63 1.63
N ASP A 63 7.15 -3.37 2.82
CA ASP A 63 8.47 -3.85 3.23
C ASP A 63 8.39 -5.15 4.05
N GLU A 64 7.30 -5.91 3.95
CA GLU A 64 7.10 -7.17 4.69
C GLU A 64 7.28 -7.01 6.22
N ASN A 65 6.85 -5.86 6.75
CA ASN A 65 6.97 -5.45 8.16
C ASN A 65 8.41 -5.34 8.68
N LEU A 66 9.40 -5.25 7.79
CA LEU A 66 10.82 -5.04 8.15
C LEU A 66 11.13 -3.56 8.50
N SER A 67 10.24 -2.66 8.14
CA SER A 67 10.28 -1.24 8.51
C SER A 67 8.94 -0.77 9.03
N ALA A 68 8.94 0.44 9.59
CA ALA A 68 7.73 1.17 9.91
C ALA A 68 7.53 2.30 8.91
N ARG A 69 6.28 2.54 8.54
CA ARG A 69 5.84 3.70 7.77
C ARG A 69 4.98 4.61 8.65
N LYS A 70 4.67 5.82 8.20
CA LYS A 70 3.79 6.71 8.98
C LYS A 70 2.32 6.32 8.79
N CYS A 71 1.48 6.79 9.71
CA CYS A 71 0.04 6.54 9.62
C CYS A 71 -0.60 7.21 8.39
N ILE A 72 -0.07 8.36 7.97
CA ILE A 72 -0.33 8.96 6.65
C ILE A 72 0.94 8.82 5.82
N ASP A 73 0.87 8.10 4.70
CA ASP A 73 2.03 7.80 3.88
C ASP A 73 1.62 7.39 2.45
N ILE A 74 2.61 7.22 1.59
CA ILE A 74 2.49 6.58 0.28
C ILE A 74 3.03 5.15 0.37
N SER A 75 2.52 4.22 -0.45
CA SER A 75 2.91 2.80 -0.36
C SER A 75 4.40 2.56 -0.66
N PHE A 76 4.93 3.26 -1.65
CA PHE A 76 6.36 3.30 -2.00
C PHE A 76 6.64 4.52 -2.87
N ALA A 77 7.92 4.89 -3.02
CA ALA A 77 8.32 6.15 -3.68
C ALA A 77 7.86 6.32 -5.14
N GLN A 78 7.56 5.22 -5.84
CA GLN A 78 7.11 5.22 -7.24
C GLN A 78 5.66 4.73 -7.39
N ALA A 79 4.86 4.79 -6.32
CA ALA A 79 3.46 4.40 -6.37
C ALA A 79 2.68 5.25 -7.38
N VAL A 80 1.69 4.63 -8.02
CA VAL A 80 0.80 5.25 -8.99
C VAL A 80 -0.63 4.89 -8.60
N PRO A 81 -1.52 5.87 -8.34
CA PRO A 81 -1.29 7.32 -8.30
C PRO A 81 -0.27 7.72 -7.22
N ALA A 82 0.36 8.89 -7.37
CA ALA A 82 1.27 9.45 -6.38
C ALA A 82 0.48 10.13 -5.22
N ALA A 83 -0.47 9.39 -4.64
CA ALA A 83 -1.39 9.87 -3.63
C ALA A 83 -1.19 9.15 -2.30
N TYR A 84 -1.34 9.90 -1.21
CA TYR A 84 -1.18 9.39 0.15
C TYR A 84 -2.50 8.78 0.65
N ASP A 85 -2.40 7.94 1.67
CA ASP A 85 -3.54 7.34 2.36
C ASP A 85 -3.34 7.42 3.88
N ILE A 86 -4.45 7.50 4.62
CA ILE A 86 -4.44 7.44 6.09
C ILE A 86 -4.94 6.08 6.57
N VAL A 87 -4.13 5.39 7.37
CA VAL A 87 -4.55 4.18 8.08
C VAL A 87 -5.42 4.57 9.28
N ARG A 88 -6.74 4.65 9.05
CA ARG A 88 -7.73 5.17 10.03
C ARG A 88 -7.66 4.44 11.37
N GLU A 89 -7.42 3.14 11.36
CA GLU A 89 -7.37 2.28 12.55
C GLU A 89 -6.23 2.64 13.51
N SER A 90 -5.14 3.23 13.00
CA SER A 90 -3.98 3.62 13.79
C SER A 90 -3.92 5.13 14.06
N CYS A 91 -4.76 5.91 13.38
CA CYS A 91 -4.69 7.37 13.43
C CYS A 91 -5.36 7.95 14.69
N VAL A 92 -4.62 8.76 15.43
CA VAL A 92 -5.07 9.39 16.69
C VAL A 92 -5.78 10.74 16.52
N GLU A 93 -6.07 11.16 15.29
CA GLU A 93 -6.77 12.44 15.00
C GLU A 93 -6.11 13.67 15.64
N CYS A 94 -4.78 13.75 15.62
CA CYS A 94 -4.08 14.94 16.10
C CYS A 94 -4.11 16.12 15.11
N PHE A 95 -4.59 15.90 13.89
CA PHE A 95 -4.73 16.86 12.79
C PHE A 95 -3.45 17.61 12.33
N ALA A 96 -2.27 17.28 12.87
CA ALA A 96 -1.00 17.89 12.44
C ALA A 96 -0.75 17.75 10.92
N CYS A 97 -1.17 16.63 10.33
CA CYS A 97 -1.07 16.41 8.88
C CYS A 97 -1.92 17.41 8.08
N VAL A 98 -3.12 17.76 8.58
CA VAL A 98 -4.02 18.75 7.97
C VAL A 98 -3.35 20.13 7.99
N ASP A 99 -2.83 20.54 9.15
CA ASP A 99 -2.16 21.84 9.31
C ASP A 99 -0.92 21.99 8.42
N SER A 100 -0.24 20.88 8.11
CA SER A 100 0.95 20.86 7.24
C SER A 100 0.64 20.82 5.74
N CYS A 101 -0.62 20.59 5.36
CA CYS A 101 -1.01 20.39 3.96
C CYS A 101 -1.45 21.71 3.33
N ASP A 102 -0.54 22.39 2.63
CA ASP A 102 -0.81 23.67 1.95
C ASP A 102 -1.93 23.60 0.89
N LEU A 103 -2.21 22.40 0.36
CA LEU A 103 -3.23 22.17 -0.67
C LEU A 103 -4.59 21.77 -0.09
N GLU A 104 -4.72 21.69 1.23
CA GLU A 104 -5.95 21.29 1.92
C GLU A 104 -6.51 19.93 1.41
N ALA A 105 -5.62 19.05 0.95
CA ALA A 105 -5.98 17.80 0.31
C ALA A 105 -6.40 16.70 1.29
N ILE A 106 -6.43 16.95 2.60
CA ILE A 106 -6.73 15.95 3.62
C ILE A 106 -8.16 16.16 4.12
N ASP A 107 -9.00 15.15 3.97
CA ASP A 107 -10.41 15.19 4.33
C ASP A 107 -10.85 13.93 5.08
N PHE A 108 -11.01 14.07 6.39
CA PHE A 108 -11.43 12.99 7.28
C PHE A 108 -12.94 12.67 7.16
N SER A 109 -13.71 13.50 6.46
CA SER A 109 -15.15 13.26 6.27
C SER A 109 -15.43 12.26 5.14
N GLN A 110 -14.44 11.96 4.29
CA GLN A 110 -14.56 10.97 3.23
C GLN A 110 -15.12 9.65 3.74
N GLN A 111 -16.04 9.07 2.97
CA GLN A 111 -16.62 7.76 3.20
C GLN A 111 -16.30 6.86 2.02
N ASP A 112 -16.38 5.55 2.26
CA ASP A 112 -16.29 4.59 1.18
C ASP A 112 -17.41 4.82 0.16
N GLU A 113 -17.08 4.74 -1.12
CA GLU A 113 -18.00 4.94 -2.25
C GLU A 113 -18.26 3.62 -2.97
N ILE A 114 -19.50 3.38 -3.38
CA ILE A 114 -19.85 2.25 -4.25
C ILE A 114 -20.00 2.76 -5.68
N VAL A 115 -19.13 2.27 -6.56
CA VAL A 115 -19.16 2.54 -8.00
C VAL A 115 -19.82 1.35 -8.70
N GLU A 116 -20.88 1.60 -9.45
CA GLU A 116 -21.56 0.58 -10.26
C GLU A 116 -21.04 0.62 -11.70
N LEU A 117 -20.57 -0.52 -12.20
CA LEU A 117 -20.01 -0.67 -13.54
C LEU A 117 -20.81 -1.73 -14.33
N GLU A 118 -21.19 -1.39 -15.55
CA GLU A 118 -21.74 -2.35 -16.52
C GLU A 118 -20.65 -2.78 -17.50
N ILE A 119 -20.24 -4.06 -17.46
CA ILE A 119 -19.11 -4.57 -18.24
C ILE A 119 -19.42 -5.90 -18.93
N GLY A 120 -18.77 -6.16 -20.06
CA GLY A 120 -18.99 -7.38 -20.83
C GLY A 120 -18.10 -8.56 -20.42
N THR A 121 -16.89 -8.29 -19.95
CA THR A 121 -15.86 -9.31 -19.66
C THR A 121 -15.10 -8.95 -18.39
N ILE A 122 -14.69 -9.97 -17.63
CA ILE A 122 -13.89 -9.83 -16.42
C ILE A 122 -12.61 -10.65 -16.61
N ILE A 123 -11.46 -10.05 -16.29
CA ILE A 123 -10.16 -10.72 -16.26
C ILE A 123 -9.71 -10.72 -14.80
N VAL A 124 -9.45 -11.91 -14.25
CA VAL A 124 -8.97 -12.06 -12.87
C VAL A 124 -7.45 -12.14 -12.87
N ALA A 125 -6.81 -11.18 -12.23
CA ALA A 125 -5.36 -11.05 -12.13
C ALA A 125 -4.93 -10.61 -10.72
N THR A 126 -5.53 -11.20 -9.67
CA THR A 126 -5.33 -10.81 -8.26
C THR A 126 -3.99 -11.27 -7.67
N GLY A 127 -3.14 -11.93 -8.45
CA GLY A 127 -1.79 -12.34 -8.02
C GLY A 127 -1.79 -13.60 -7.15
N TRP A 128 -0.90 -13.62 -6.17
CA TRP A 128 -0.59 -14.75 -5.30
C TRP A 128 -0.04 -14.24 -3.95
N ASP A 129 -0.12 -15.07 -2.91
CA ASP A 129 0.45 -14.79 -1.59
C ASP A 129 1.58 -15.77 -1.25
N ILE A 130 2.51 -15.32 -0.41
CA ILE A 130 3.61 -16.16 0.06
C ILE A 130 3.08 -17.24 0.98
N TYR A 131 3.49 -18.47 0.72
CA TYR A 131 3.27 -19.56 1.64
C TYR A 131 4.05 -19.36 2.94
N GLN A 132 3.35 -19.30 4.07
CA GLN A 132 3.94 -19.16 5.40
C GLN A 132 3.63 -20.41 6.24
N GLU A 133 4.63 -21.27 6.38
CA GLU A 133 4.57 -22.46 7.24
C GLU A 133 5.66 -22.44 8.31
N ASP A 134 5.44 -23.14 9.42
CA ASP A 134 6.31 -23.09 10.60
C ASP A 134 7.45 -24.12 10.57
N ASP A 135 7.53 -24.95 9.52
CA ASP A 135 8.43 -26.10 9.38
C ASP A 135 9.91 -25.79 9.64
N TYR A 136 10.33 -24.57 9.32
CA TYR A 136 11.71 -24.11 9.49
C TYR A 136 11.89 -23.10 10.63
N GLY A 137 10.87 -22.84 11.45
CA GLY A 137 10.94 -21.89 12.55
C GLY A 137 10.81 -20.42 12.13
N TYR A 138 10.17 -20.16 10.98
CA TYR A 138 9.72 -18.81 10.62
C TYR A 138 8.79 -18.25 11.70
N GLY A 139 8.94 -16.97 12.04
CA GLY A 139 8.25 -16.32 13.17
C GLY A 139 8.79 -16.66 14.56
N LYS A 140 9.63 -17.71 14.71
CA LYS A 140 10.33 -18.04 15.97
C LYS A 140 11.76 -17.52 15.99
N TYR A 141 12.47 -17.60 14.87
CA TYR A 141 13.84 -17.14 14.73
C TYR A 141 13.92 -15.91 13.82
N GLU A 142 14.41 -14.79 14.35
CA GLU A 142 14.45 -13.50 13.65
C GLU A 142 15.25 -13.52 12.33
N ASN A 143 16.23 -14.42 12.20
CA ASN A 143 17.08 -14.53 11.01
C ASN A 143 16.55 -15.51 9.96
N ILE A 144 15.38 -16.09 10.19
CA ILE A 144 14.67 -16.88 9.19
C ILE A 144 13.65 -15.96 8.55
N ILE A 145 13.91 -15.63 7.29
CA ILE A 145 13.13 -14.68 6.50
C ILE A 145 12.56 -15.35 5.26
N THR A 146 11.45 -14.82 4.75
CA THR A 146 10.89 -15.27 3.48
C THR A 146 11.70 -14.74 2.29
N GLN A 147 11.45 -15.30 1.11
CA GLN A 147 12.07 -14.83 -0.13
C GLN A 147 11.72 -13.37 -0.45
N ILE A 148 10.50 -12.93 -0.16
CA ILE A 148 10.08 -11.53 -0.40
C ILE A 148 10.71 -10.59 0.64
N GLN A 149 10.82 -11.00 1.91
CA GLN A 149 11.60 -10.22 2.89
C GLN A 149 13.05 -10.02 2.45
N LEU A 150 13.67 -11.06 1.87
CA LEU A 150 15.01 -10.95 1.29
C LEU A 150 15.03 -9.98 0.09
N GLU A 151 14.02 -10.01 -0.79
CA GLU A 151 13.88 -9.06 -1.90
C GLU A 151 13.82 -7.63 -1.37
N ARG A 152 12.95 -7.36 -0.38
CA ARG A 152 12.83 -6.03 0.25
C ARG A 152 14.17 -5.57 0.82
N ILE A 153 14.90 -6.42 1.56
CA ILE A 153 16.23 -6.09 2.11
C ILE A 153 17.23 -5.70 1.00
N LEU A 154 17.20 -6.42 -0.13
CA LEU A 154 18.12 -6.20 -1.25
C LEU A 154 17.68 -5.05 -2.17
N ALA A 155 16.43 -4.61 -2.09
CA ALA A 155 15.90 -3.52 -2.90
C ALA A 155 16.61 -2.19 -2.53
N PRO A 156 17.08 -1.39 -3.51
CA PRO A 156 17.71 -0.09 -3.24
C PRO A 156 16.77 0.90 -2.54
N ASN A 157 15.47 0.81 -2.80
CA ASN A 157 14.41 1.59 -2.14
C ASN A 157 13.72 0.80 -1.02
N GLY A 158 14.34 -0.30 -0.56
CA GLY A 158 13.86 -1.10 0.55
C GLY A 158 14.37 -0.61 1.91
N PRO A 159 13.96 -1.27 2.99
CA PRO A 159 14.17 -0.82 4.37
C PRO A 159 15.64 -0.78 4.79
N MET A 160 16.50 -1.54 4.09
CA MET A 160 17.94 -1.64 4.37
C MET A 160 18.79 -1.02 3.25
N PHE A 161 18.19 -0.28 2.31
CA PHE A 161 18.88 0.39 1.20
C PHE A 161 19.76 -0.54 0.35
N GLY A 162 19.31 -1.80 0.18
CA GLY A 162 20.06 -2.84 -0.54
C GLY A 162 21.19 -3.50 0.25
N HIS A 163 21.37 -3.15 1.52
CA HIS A 163 22.37 -3.80 2.38
C HIS A 163 21.82 -5.08 3.00
N LEU A 164 22.35 -6.23 2.56
CA LEU A 164 22.02 -7.51 3.17
C LEU A 164 22.50 -7.57 4.62
N VAL A 165 21.55 -7.49 5.53
CA VAL A 165 21.75 -7.54 6.98
C VAL A 165 20.83 -8.58 7.62
N ARG A 166 21.26 -9.10 8.76
CA ARG A 166 20.44 -9.97 9.61
C ARG A 166 19.40 -9.14 10.36
N PRO A 167 18.09 -9.48 10.32
CA PRO A 167 17.08 -8.75 11.07
C PRO A 167 17.35 -8.67 12.57
N SER A 168 17.97 -9.70 13.15
CA SER A 168 18.21 -9.76 14.61
C SER A 168 19.20 -8.73 15.14
N ASP A 169 20.21 -8.37 14.34
CA ASP A 169 21.34 -7.57 14.83
C ASP A 169 21.91 -6.55 13.84
N GLY A 170 21.30 -6.42 12.66
CA GLY A 170 21.71 -5.47 11.62
C GLY A 170 23.09 -5.76 11.02
N LYS A 171 23.74 -6.89 11.34
CA LYS A 171 25.07 -7.21 10.80
C LYS A 171 24.95 -7.98 9.50
N ARG A 172 25.93 -7.77 8.62
CA ARG A 172 26.05 -8.53 7.37
C ARG A 172 26.28 -10.02 7.67
N PRO A 173 25.45 -10.94 7.13
CA PRO A 173 25.68 -12.37 7.30
C PRO A 173 26.95 -12.81 6.57
N LYS A 174 27.77 -13.62 7.24
CA LYS A 174 28.97 -14.24 6.62
C LYS A 174 28.67 -15.58 5.94
N LYS A 175 27.53 -16.18 6.29
CA LYS A 175 27.04 -17.45 5.75
C LYS A 175 25.52 -17.37 5.66
N ILE A 176 24.97 -17.85 4.54
CA ILE A 176 23.54 -18.00 4.27
C ILE A 176 23.35 -19.50 4.03
N LEU A 177 22.29 -20.08 4.60
CA LEU A 177 21.95 -21.50 4.47
C LEU A 177 20.86 -21.67 3.43
#